data_AF-A0A2S6HCG1-F1
#
_entry.id   AF-A0A2S6HCG1-F1
#
_cell.length_a   1.000
_cell.length_b   1.000
_cell.length_c   1.000
_cell.angle_alpha   90.00
_cell.angle_beta   90.00
_cell.angle_gamma   90.00
#
_symmetry.space_group_name_H-M   'P 1'
#
loop_
_entity.id
_entity.type
_entity.pdbx_description
1 polymer ?
#
loop_
_entity_poly.entity_id
_entity_poly.type
_entity_poly.pdbx_seq_one_letter_code
_entity_poly.pdbx_strand_id
1 'polypeptide(L)'
;MVIGTFGINESGIPSFEEIALMMVTENWIPYDNADDLRLITTLTQANQRFIKCLRYNLPSTVPTTSVLLANKDKTATAMYICPASTTETYLPFQKT
;
A
#
# COMPACT_ATOMS: atom_id res chain seq x y z
N MET A 1 -1.65 -12.17 -0.98
CA MET A 1 -0.99 -12.77 0.20
C MET A 1 -2.03 -13.03 1.28
N VAL A 2 -1.92 -14.17 1.94
CA VAL A 2 -2.74 -14.52 3.11
C VAL A 2 -1.78 -14.73 4.27
N ILE A 3 -2.09 -14.13 5.42
CA ILE A 3 -1.46 -14.41 6.69
C ILE A 3 -2.54 -14.82 7.67
N GLY A 4 -2.25 -15.73 8.59
CA GLY A 4 -3.24 -16.16 9.56
C GLY A 4 -2.63 -16.95 10.69
N THR A 5 -3.38 -17.01 11.79
CA THR A 5 -3.07 -17.84 12.95
C THR A 5 -3.90 -19.12 12.84
N PHE A 6 -3.25 -20.27 13.02
CA PHE A 6 -3.93 -21.56 13.04
C PHE A 6 -3.45 -22.39 14.22
N GLY A 7 -4.34 -23.23 14.72
CA GLY A 7 -4.09 -24.16 15.82
C GLY A 7 -4.59 -25.55 15.49
N ILE A 8 -4.27 -26.51 16.35
CA ILE A 8 -4.79 -27.88 16.32
C ILE A 8 -5.58 -28.08 17.61
N ASN A 9 -6.85 -28.47 17.50
CA ASN A 9 -7.69 -28.70 18.67
C ASN A 9 -7.39 -30.04 19.36
N GLU A 10 -8.02 -30.30 20.51
CA GLU A 10 -7.84 -31.54 21.29
C GLU A 10 -8.18 -32.82 20.50
N SER A 11 -9.05 -32.72 19.50
CA SER A 11 -9.40 -33.82 18.59
C SER A 11 -8.39 -34.02 17.45
N GLY A 12 -7.32 -33.23 17.40
CA GLY A 12 -6.28 -33.29 16.36
C GLY A 12 -6.67 -32.62 15.03
N ILE A 13 -7.75 -31.84 14.99
CA ILE A 13 -8.22 -31.18 13.77
C ILE A 13 -7.62 -29.77 13.69
N PRO A 14 -6.95 -29.40 12.58
CA PRO A 14 -6.43 -28.06 12.38
C PRO A 14 -7.57 -27.06 12.07
N SER A 15 -7.50 -25.87 12.65
CA SER A 15 -8.45 -24.78 12.43
C SER A 15 -7.74 -23.43 12.33
N PHE A 16 -8.24 -22.55 11.47
CA PHE A 16 -7.84 -21.15 11.42
C PHE A 16 -8.57 -20.36 12.52
N GLU A 17 -7.83 -19.59 13.30
CA GLU A 17 -8.39 -18.67 14.29
C GLU A 17 -8.57 -17.28 13.68
N GLU A 18 -7.62 -16.87 12.84
CA GLU A 18 -7.63 -15.56 12.18
C GLU A 18 -7.01 -15.66 10.79
N ILE A 19 -7.58 -14.93 9.84
CA ILE A 19 -7.06 -14.82 8.47
C ILE A 19 -7.12 -13.35 8.05
N ALA A 20 -5.97 -12.80 7.64
CA ALA A 20 -5.86 -11.49 7.03
C ALA A 20 -5.35 -11.61 5.58
N LEU A 21 -5.90 -10.78 4.70
CA LEU A 21 -5.59 -10.77 3.28
C LEU A 21 -5.03 -9.42 2.86
N MET A 22 -4.06 -9.46 1.94
CA MET A 22 -3.49 -8.28 1.31
C MET A 22 -3.16 -8.57 -0.14
N MET A 23 -3.52 -7.65 -1.04
CA MET A 23 -3.10 -7.72 -2.44
C MET A 23 -1.62 -7.35 -2.53
N VAL A 24 -0.83 -8.16 -3.25
CA VAL A 24 0.62 -7.99 -3.38
C VAL A 24 1.08 -8.26 -4.80
N THR A 25 2.13 -7.57 -5.24
CA THR A 25 2.81 -7.85 -6.52
C THR A 25 3.66 -9.13 -6.45
N GLU A 26 4.26 -9.53 -7.58
CA GLU A 26 5.22 -10.65 -7.65
C GLU A 26 6.46 -10.43 -6.75
N ASN A 27 6.85 -9.17 -6.54
CA ASN A 27 7.93 -8.78 -5.63
C ASN A 27 7.46 -8.64 -4.18
N TRP A 28 6.27 -9.13 -3.83
CA TRP A 28 5.68 -9.06 -2.49
C TRP A 28 5.44 -7.64 -1.97
N ILE A 29 5.21 -6.68 -2.89
CA ILE A 29 4.91 -5.30 -2.52
C ILE A 29 3.39 -5.13 -2.41
N PRO A 30 2.85 -4.68 -1.27
CA PRO A 30 1.42 -4.52 -1.10
C PRO A 30 0.85 -3.33 -1.86
N TYR A 31 -0.41 -3.45 -2.31
CA TYR A 31 -1.13 -2.39 -3.02
C TYR A 31 -2.62 -2.34 -2.66
N ASP A 32 -3.21 -1.15 -2.73
CA ASP A 32 -4.60 -0.94 -2.30
C ASP A 32 -5.63 -1.03 -3.45
N ASN A 33 -5.23 -0.63 -4.67
CA ASN A 33 -6.11 -0.57 -5.84
C ASN A 33 -5.30 -0.63 -7.15
N ALA A 34 -5.99 -0.56 -8.30
CA ALA A 34 -5.37 -0.67 -9.62
C ALA A 34 -4.40 0.47 -9.95
N ASP A 35 -4.69 1.70 -9.52
CA ASP A 35 -3.80 2.85 -9.72
C ASP A 35 -2.51 2.70 -8.90
N ASP A 36 -2.63 2.18 -7.69
CA ASP A 36 -1.51 1.88 -6.80
C ASP A 36 -0.62 0.77 -7.37
N LEU A 37 -1.24 -0.30 -7.87
CA LEU A 37 -0.55 -1.36 -8.58
C LEU A 37 0.20 -0.82 -9.80
N ARG A 38 -0.42 0.06 -10.59
CA ARG A 38 0.21 0.66 -11.77
C ARG A 38 1.42 1.51 -11.41
N LEU A 39 1.32 2.32 -10.35
CA LEU A 39 2.45 3.11 -9.85
C LEU A 39 3.61 2.21 -9.42
N ILE A 40 3.34 1.23 -8.56
CA ILE A 40 4.36 0.30 -8.04
C ILE A 40 5.02 -0.48 -9.17
N THR A 41 4.23 -0.99 -10.11
CA THR A 41 4.74 -1.73 -11.28
C THR A 41 5.67 -0.86 -12.12
N THR A 42 5.28 0.39 -12.39
CA THR A 42 6.08 1.34 -13.18
C THR A 42 7.42 1.63 -12.50
N LEU A 43 7.40 1.92 -11.18
CA LEU A 43 8.61 2.20 -10.42
C LEU A 43 9.53 0.98 -10.31
N THR A 44 8.95 -0.21 -10.14
CA THR A 44 9.70 -1.47 -10.08
C THR A 44 10.38 -1.79 -11.41
N GLN A 45 9.65 -1.66 -12.53
CA GLN A 45 10.20 -1.84 -13.88
C GLN A 45 11.32 -0.84 -14.21
N ALA A 46 11.19 0.41 -13.73
CA ALA A 46 12.21 1.44 -13.85
C ALA A 46 13.37 1.28 -12.85
N ASN A 47 13.39 0.18 -12.08
CA ASN A 47 14.38 -0.13 -11.05
C ASN A 47 14.62 1.04 -10.08
N GLN A 48 13.55 1.78 -9.76
CA GLN A 48 13.60 2.91 -8.86
C GLN A 48 13.63 2.41 -7.41
N ARG A 49 14.40 3.09 -6.57
CA ARG A 49 14.36 2.85 -5.13
C ARG A 49 13.20 3.64 -4.53
N PHE A 50 12.32 2.96 -3.82
CA PHE A 50 11.20 3.61 -3.16
C PHE A 50 10.79 2.88 -1.88
N ILE A 51 10.05 3.57 -1.03
CA ILE A 51 9.41 3.01 0.17
C ILE A 51 7.91 3.00 -0.09
N LYS A 52 7.29 1.82 0.01
CA LYS A 52 5.83 1.69 -0.03
C LYS A 52 5.25 2.15 1.30
N CYS A 53 4.38 3.13 1.26
CA CYS A 53 3.63 3.58 2.42
C CYS A 53 2.28 2.86 2.45
N LEU A 54 1.95 2.28 3.60
CA LEU A 54 0.72 1.51 3.80
C LEU A 54 -0.30 2.32 4.58
N ARG A 55 -1.56 2.24 4.15
CA ARG A 55 -2.68 2.89 4.82
C ARG A 55 -3.19 2.04 5.97
N TYR A 56 -2.51 2.10 7.10
CA TYR A 56 -2.98 1.46 8.33
C TYR A 56 -3.99 2.35 9.03
N ASN A 57 -5.21 1.85 9.24
CA ASN A 57 -6.27 2.49 10.03
C ASN A 57 -6.71 3.89 9.57
N LEU A 58 -6.40 4.28 8.31
CA LEU A 58 -6.86 5.55 7.73
C LEU A 58 -8.04 5.32 6.77
N PRO A 59 -9.10 6.14 6.83
CA PRO A 59 -10.16 6.10 5.82
C PRO A 59 -9.63 6.37 4.41
N SER A 60 -10.22 5.75 3.38
CA SER A 60 -9.86 5.98 1.96
C SER A 60 -10.09 7.41 1.49
N THR A 61 -10.92 8.16 2.21
CA THR A 61 -11.22 9.57 1.97
C THR A 61 -10.10 10.52 2.41
N VAL A 62 -9.13 10.02 3.19
CA VAL A 62 -7.99 10.82 3.64
C VAL A 62 -6.81 10.59 2.67
N PRO A 63 -6.25 11.66 2.08
CA PRO A 63 -5.07 11.53 1.25
C PRO A 63 -3.91 10.95 2.07
N THR A 64 -3.21 9.98 1.47
CA THR A 64 -2.03 9.36 2.08
C THR A 64 -0.97 9.20 1.01
N THR A 65 0.28 9.40 1.38
CA THR A 65 1.41 9.07 0.52
C THR A 65 1.31 7.60 0.15
N SER A 66 1.27 7.27 -1.14
CA SER A 66 1.35 5.88 -1.57
C SER A 66 2.80 5.42 -1.56
N VAL A 67 3.72 6.26 -2.06
CA VAL A 67 5.14 5.92 -2.19
C VAL A 67 6.00 7.12 -1.82
N LEU A 68 7.10 6.87 -1.10
CA LEU A 68 8.23 7.79 -1.01
C LEU A 68 9.29 7.36 -2.01
N LEU A 69 9.48 8.13 -3.07
CA LEU A 69 10.55 7.91 -4.04
C LEU A 69 11.89 8.33 -3.42
N ALA A 70 12.80 7.38 -3.27
CA ALA A 70 14.10 7.58 -2.64
C ALA A 70 15.15 7.86 -3.72
N ASN A 71 15.47 9.14 -3.91
CA ASN A 71 16.56 9.56 -4.78
C ASN A 71 17.90 9.47 -4.04
N LYS A 72 18.94 8.95 -4.69
CA LYS A 72 20.26 8.71 -4.06
C LYS A 72 20.91 9.98 -3.50
N ASP A 73 20.63 11.14 -4.10
CA ASP A 73 21.32 12.41 -3.81
C ASP A 73 20.38 13.58 -3.51
N LYS A 74 19.08 13.32 -3.28
CA LYS A 74 18.05 14.37 -3.09
C LYS A 74 17.07 13.99 -1.99
N THR A 75 16.33 14.98 -1.52
CA THR A 75 15.18 14.80 -0.65
C THR A 75 14.18 13.81 -1.26
N ALA A 76 13.69 12.88 -0.43
CA ALA A 76 12.68 11.91 -0.84
C ALA A 76 11.42 12.63 -1.32
N THR A 77 10.81 12.14 -2.40
CA THR A 77 9.61 12.75 -2.99
C THR A 77 8.39 11.91 -2.64
N ALA A 78 7.42 12.50 -1.93
CA ALA A 78 6.15 11.85 -1.64
C ALA A 78 5.23 11.86 -2.86
N MET A 79 4.75 10.69 -3.24
CA MET A 79 3.78 10.49 -4.31
C MET A 79 2.42 10.12 -3.74
N TYR A 80 1.39 10.79 -4.23
CA TYR A 80 0.00 10.61 -3.84
C TYR A 80 -0.82 10.15 -5.04
N ILE A 81 -1.80 9.30 -4.79
CA ILE A 81 -2.77 8.87 -5.80
C ILE A 81 -4.04 9.68 -5.55
N CYS A 82 -4.44 10.45 -6.55
CA CYS A 82 -5.63 11.27 -6.52
C CYS A 82 -6.75 10.53 -7.25
N PRO A 83 -7.84 10.12 -6.58
CA PRO A 83 -9.00 9.52 -7.25
C PRO A 83 -9.57 10.43 -8.34
N ALA A 84 -10.21 9.87 -9.37
CA ALA A 84 -10.82 10.68 -10.43
C ALA A 84 -11.99 11.56 -9.93
N SER A 85 -12.68 11.15 -8.86
CA SER A 85 -13.82 11.84 -8.26
C SER A 85 -13.41 12.89 -7.23
N THR A 86 -12.18 13.39 -7.31
CA THR A 86 -11.58 14.16 -6.21
C THR A 86 -11.93 15.64 -6.26
N THR A 87 -12.45 16.16 -5.14
CA THR A 87 -12.64 17.60 -4.88
C THR A 87 -11.32 18.23 -4.39
N GLU A 88 -11.11 19.54 -4.59
CA GLU A 88 -9.91 20.29 -4.16
C GLU A 88 -9.50 20.08 -2.70
N THR A 89 -10.44 19.70 -1.83
CA THR A 89 -10.23 19.37 -0.41
C THR A 89 -9.30 18.16 -0.16
N TYR A 90 -9.17 17.24 -1.11
CA TYR A 90 -8.34 16.03 -0.94
C TYR A 90 -6.84 16.28 -1.18
N LEU A 91 -6.46 17.46 -1.68
CA LEU A 91 -5.06 17.73 -1.98
C LEU A 91 -4.28 17.89 -0.67
N PRO A 92 -3.19 17.11 -0.44
CA PRO A 92 -2.41 17.16 0.79
C PRO A 92 -1.62 18.47 0.99
N PHE A 93 -1.60 19.34 -0.02
CA PHE A 93 -0.94 20.64 -0.01
C PHE A 93 -1.90 21.73 -0.47
N GLN A 94 -2.80 22.17 0.40
CA GLN A 94 -3.48 23.44 0.19
C GLN A 94 -2.46 24.56 0.43
N LYS A 95 -2.17 25.36 -0.62
CA LYS A 95 -1.25 26.49 -0.54
C LYS A 95 -1.77 27.49 0.51
N THR A 96 -0.92 27.81 1.48
CA THR A 96 -1.04 29.00 2.33
C THR A 96 -0.73 30.26 1.54
#